data_AF-A0A4Y4B3N6-F1
#
_entry.id   AF-A0A4Y4B3N6-F1
#
_cell.length_a   1.000
_cell.length_b   1.000
_cell.length_c   1.000
_cell.angle_alpha   90.00
_cell.angle_beta   90.00
_cell.angle_gamma   90.00
#
_symmetry.space_group_name_H-M   'P 1'
#
loop_
_entity.id
_entity.type
_entity.pdbx_description
1 polymer ?
#
loop_
_entity_poly.entity_id
_entity_poly.type
_entity_poly.pdbx_seq_one_letter_code
_entity_poly.pdbx_strand_id
1 'polypeptide(L)'
;MSTFSVAMSVGIAARRLRMPVHVSAAVLDPAVDPRGQFAVYHALPGPKRLGVRACGHLDGPIGELSDRLALQDGLDFLALPDERVI
;
A
#
# COMPACT_ATOMS: atom_id res chain seq x y z
N MET A 1 -34.54 -14.90 -2.29
CA MET A 1 -34.12 -13.57 -2.76
C MET A 1 -32.65 -13.43 -2.43
N SER A 2 -31.77 -13.81 -3.35
CA SER A 2 -30.32 -13.84 -3.12
C SER A 2 -29.76 -12.44 -3.31
N THR A 3 -29.47 -11.76 -2.21
CA THR A 3 -28.74 -10.50 -2.22
C THR A 3 -27.30 -10.79 -2.68
N PHE A 4 -27.00 -10.52 -3.95
CA PHE A 4 -25.61 -10.44 -4.41
C PHE A 4 -24.98 -9.18 -3.81
N SER A 5 -24.37 -9.31 -2.63
CA SER A 5 -23.45 -8.30 -2.12
C SER A 5 -22.13 -8.46 -2.87
N VAL A 6 -21.93 -7.66 -3.93
CA VAL A 6 -20.60 -7.53 -4.54
C VAL A 6 -19.76 -6.66 -3.60
N ALA A 7 -19.19 -7.28 -2.57
CA ALA A 7 -18.08 -6.68 -1.85
C ALA A 7 -16.85 -6.78 -2.76
N MET A 8 -16.53 -5.69 -3.47
CA MET A 8 -15.32 -5.66 -4.29
C MET A 8 -14.10 -5.73 -3.34
N SER A 9 -13.42 -6.87 -3.30
CA SER A 9 -12.15 -6.98 -2.58
C SER A 9 -11.13 -6.02 -3.20
N VAL A 10 -10.40 -5.28 -2.37
CA VAL A 10 -9.41 -4.28 -2.82
C VAL A 10 -8.39 -4.90 -3.79
N GLY A 11 -8.07 -6.19 -3.64
CA GLY A 11 -7.20 -6.91 -4.57
C GLY A 11 -7.78 -7.06 -6.00
N ILE A 12 -9.10 -7.22 -6.14
CA ILE A 12 -9.76 -7.28 -7.46
C ILE A 12 -9.72 -5.90 -8.13
N ALA A 13 -9.84 -4.83 -7.36
CA ALA A 13 -9.73 -3.46 -7.85
C ALA A 13 -8.30 -3.15 -8.31
N ALA A 14 -7.31 -3.56 -7.53
CA ALA A 14 -5.89 -3.37 -7.81
C ALA A 14 -5.47 -3.91 -9.19
N ARG A 15 -6.08 -5.02 -9.62
CA ARG A 15 -5.83 -5.63 -10.95
C ARG A 15 -6.17 -4.73 -12.13
N ARG A 16 -6.86 -3.61 -11.93
CA ARG A 16 -7.23 -2.66 -12.99
C ARG A 16 -6.23 -1.50 -13.13
N LEU A 17 -5.31 -1.34 -12.19
CA LEU A 17 -4.33 -0.24 -12.18
C LEU A 17 -3.20 -0.54 -13.19
N ARG A 18 -2.86 0.47 -13.99
CA ARG A 18 -1.82 0.38 -15.04
C ARG A 18 -0.70 1.41 -14.90
N MET A 19 -0.92 2.45 -14.12
CA MET A 19 0.11 3.42 -13.73
C MET A 19 1.10 2.78 -12.74
N PRO A 20 2.31 3.34 -12.60
CA PRO A 20 3.19 3.02 -11.48
C PRO A 20 2.48 3.22 -10.13
N VAL A 21 2.57 2.24 -9.23
CA VAL A 21 1.94 2.31 -7.91
C VAL A 21 2.97 2.06 -6.81
N HIS A 22 3.01 2.97 -5.83
CA HIS A 22 3.69 2.75 -4.57
C HIS A 22 2.69 2.29 -3.52
N VAL A 23 3.02 1.21 -2.80
CA VAL A 23 2.23 0.71 -1.67
C VAL A 23 3.09 0.81 -0.42
N SER A 24 2.67 1.62 0.54
CA SER A 24 3.27 1.71 1.87
C SER A 24 2.52 0.80 2.85
N ALA A 25 2.88 -0.48 2.92
CA ALA A 25 2.20 -1.46 3.78
C ALA A 25 2.80 -1.47 5.20
N ALA A 26 1.94 -1.48 6.21
CA ALA A 26 2.35 -1.52 7.62
C ALA A 26 2.42 -2.95 8.15
N VAL A 27 3.47 -3.25 8.93
CA VAL A 27 3.60 -4.55 9.63
C VAL A 27 2.66 -4.63 10.84
N LEU A 28 2.55 -3.54 11.59
CA LEU A 28 1.60 -3.38 12.69
C LEU A 28 0.61 -2.26 12.35
N ASP A 29 -0.68 -2.59 12.25
CA ASP A 29 -1.71 -1.58 12.02
C ASP A 29 -3.01 -2.01 12.73
N PRO A 30 -3.50 -1.23 13.71
CA PRO A 30 -4.73 -1.56 14.44
C PRO A 30 -6.00 -1.30 13.62
N ALA A 31 -5.94 -0.48 12.58
CA ALA A 31 -7.10 -0.10 11.77
C ALA A 31 -7.28 -0.99 10.53
N VAL A 32 -6.18 -1.48 9.95
CA VAL A 32 -6.22 -2.24 8.69
C VAL A 32 -5.34 -3.48 8.77
N ASP A 33 -5.92 -4.67 8.54
CA ASP A 33 -5.17 -5.93 8.56
C ASP A 33 -4.00 -5.91 7.56
N PRO A 34 -2.74 -6.14 8.01
CA PRO A 34 -1.56 -6.12 7.15
C PRO A 34 -1.67 -7.06 5.94
N ARG A 35 -2.28 -8.24 6.08
CA ARG A 35 -2.38 -9.23 4.99
C ARG A 35 -3.18 -8.66 3.83
N GLY A 36 -4.21 -7.86 4.11
CA GLY A 36 -4.98 -7.16 3.08
C GLY A 36 -4.13 -6.16 2.31
N GLN A 37 -3.27 -5.41 2.99
CA GLN A 37 -2.38 -4.42 2.37
C GLN A 37 -1.37 -5.09 1.42
N PHE A 38 -0.73 -6.18 1.86
CA PHE A 38 0.20 -6.94 1.02
C PHE A 38 -0.52 -7.66 -0.14
N ALA A 39 -1.73 -8.17 0.08
CA ALA A 39 -2.51 -8.80 -0.98
C ALA A 39 -2.83 -7.82 -2.12
N VAL A 40 -3.09 -6.55 -1.81
CA VAL A 40 -3.27 -5.48 -2.82
C VAL A 40 -2.00 -5.31 -3.64
N TYR A 41 -0.84 -5.17 -2.99
CA TYR A 41 0.45 -5.04 -3.69
C TYR A 41 0.70 -6.22 -4.65
N HIS A 42 0.47 -7.45 -4.19
CA HIS A 42 0.66 -8.62 -5.04
C HIS A 42 -0.35 -8.72 -6.19
N ALA A 43 -1.54 -8.15 -6.03
CA ALA A 43 -2.56 -8.13 -7.08
C ALA A 43 -2.35 -7.06 -8.17
N LEU A 44 -1.52 -6.04 -7.93
CA LEU A 44 -1.19 -5.01 -8.92
C LEU A 44 -0.46 -5.63 -10.14
N PRO A 45 -0.90 -5.35 -11.39
CA PRO A 45 -0.32 -5.98 -12.58
C PRO A 45 0.79 -5.17 -13.24
N GLY A 46 0.87 -3.86 -12.97
CA GLY A 46 1.84 -2.94 -13.56
C GLY A 46 3.06 -2.67 -12.66
N PRO A 47 3.92 -1.72 -13.06
CA PRO A 47 5.08 -1.30 -12.28
C PRO A 47 4.67 -0.93 -10.86
N LYS A 48 5.37 -1.49 -9.87
CA LYS A 48 4.98 -1.31 -8.47
C LYS A 48 6.16 -1.38 -7.52
N ARG A 49 6.10 -0.57 -6.47
CA ARG A 49 7.10 -0.58 -5.40
C ARG A 49 6.41 -0.77 -4.05
N LEU A 50 6.98 -1.65 -3.24
CA LEU A 50 6.53 -1.89 -1.87
C LEU A 50 7.46 -1.15 -0.90
N GLY A 51 6.90 -0.20 -0.17
CA GLY A 51 7.47 0.34 1.06
C GLY A 51 6.90 -0.43 2.25
N VAL A 52 7.75 -0.95 3.13
CA VAL A 52 7.31 -1.59 4.37
C VAL A 52 7.58 -0.64 5.52
N ARG A 53 6.50 -0.20 6.17
CA ARG A 53 6.58 0.64 7.37
C ARG A 53 6.35 -0.20 8.63
N ALA A 54 7.02 0.17 9.71
CA ALA A 54 6.97 -0.59 10.97
C ALA A 54 5.57 -0.62 11.57
N CYS A 55 4.92 0.55 11.63
CA CYS A 55 3.54 0.68 12.10
C CYS A 55 2.74 1.70 11.29
N GLY A 56 1.43 1.50 11.20
CA GLY A 56 0.42 2.45 10.70
C GLY A 56 -0.63 2.71 11.79
N HIS A 57 -1.31 3.85 11.73
CA HIS A 57 -2.38 4.23 12.69
C HIS A 57 -1.98 4.04 14.17
N LEU A 58 -0.73 4.35 14.49
CA LEU A 58 -0.20 4.28 15.86
C LEU A 58 0.24 5.68 16.27
N ASP A 59 -0.19 6.11 17.45
CA ASP A 59 0.19 7.40 18.00
C ASP A 59 1.55 7.35 18.72
N GLY A 60 2.13 8.54 18.92
CA GLY A 60 3.36 8.73 19.68
C GLY A 60 4.64 8.61 18.85
N PRO A 61 5.81 8.71 19.49
CA PRO A 61 7.08 8.94 18.80
C PRO A 61 7.45 7.86 17.77
N ILE A 62 7.06 6.61 18.02
CA ILE A 62 7.31 5.48 17.11
C ILE A 62 6.42 5.59 15.87
N GLY A 63 5.15 5.93 16.06
CA GLY A 63 4.20 6.18 14.98
C GLY A 63 4.65 7.32 14.08
N GLU A 64 4.99 8.46 14.68
CA GLU A 64 5.47 9.64 13.97
C GLU A 64 6.77 9.39 13.20
N LEU A 65 7.69 8.59 13.74
CA LEU A 65 8.90 8.19 13.01
C LEU A 65 8.56 7.29 11.83
N SER A 66 7.67 6.30 12.02
CA SER A 66 7.20 5.41 10.97
C SER A 66 6.52 6.19 9.83
N ASP A 67 5.70 7.19 10.17
CA ASP A 67 5.07 8.10 9.21
C ASP A 67 6.09 8.92 8.42
N ARG A 68 7.10 9.50 9.09
CA ARG A 68 8.14 10.28 8.40
C ARG A 68 8.96 9.43 7.44
N LEU A 69 9.31 8.20 7.83
CA LEU A 69 10.04 7.28 6.95
C LEU A 69 9.19 6.84 5.76
N ALA A 70 7.90 6.54 5.99
CA ALA A 70 6.97 6.21 4.91
C ALA A 70 6.77 7.38 3.94
N LEU A 71 6.70 8.61 4.45
CA LEU A 71 6.63 9.81 3.64
C LEU A 71 7.88 9.98 2.77
N GLN A 72 9.07 9.81 3.36
CA GLN A 72 10.32 9.89 2.60
C GLN A 72 10.38 8.84 1.49
N ASP A 73 10.02 7.58 1.76
CA ASP A 73 9.99 6.52 0.74
C ASP A 73 9.00 6.83 -0.40
N GLY A 74 7.85 7.46 -0.08
CA GLY A 74 6.90 7.94 -1.07
C GLY A 74 7.44 9.10 -1.93
N LEU A 75 8.15 10.05 -1.31
CA LEU A 75 8.82 11.14 -2.03
C LEU A 75 9.92 10.60 -2.97
N ASP A 76 10.70 9.64 -2.50
CA ASP A 76 11.74 8.99 -3.30
C ASP A 76 11.12 8.26 -4.50
N PHE A 77 9.98 7.59 -4.33
CA PHE A 77 9.26 6.97 -5.43
C PHE A 77 8.83 7.99 -6.48
N LEU A 78 8.27 9.13 -6.07
CA LEU A 78 7.82 10.18 -6.98
C LEU A 78 8.97 10.91 -7.69
N ALA A 79 10.14 10.95 -7.07
CA ALA A 79 11.33 11.57 -7.66
C ALA A 79 12.03 10.68 -8.70
N LEU A 80 11.72 9.38 -8.73
CA LEU A 80 12.30 8.45 -9.71
C LEU A 80 11.62 8.59 -11.08
N PRO A 81 12.36 8.57 -12.19
CA PRO A 81 11.76 8.49 -13.51
C PRO A 81 11.03 7.15 -13.68
N ASP A 82 9.92 7.15 -14.42
CA ASP A 82 9.02 5.98 -14.60
C ASP A 82 9.76 4.68 -14.98
N GLU A 83 10.85 4.80 -15.74
CA GLU A 83 11.71 3.70 -16.19
C GLU A 83 12.41 2.95 -15.04
N ARG A 84 12.47 3.54 -13.84
CA ARG A 84 13.12 2.98 -12.64
C ARG A 84 12.14 2.28 -11.70
N VAL A 85 10.83 2.36 -11.97
CA VAL A 85 9.83 1.60 -11.23
C VAL A 85 9.73 0.23 -11.91
N ILE A 86 10.35 -0.79 -11.30
CA ILE A 86 10.38 -2.17 -11.81
C ILE A 86 9.34 -3.00 -11.07
#